data_AF-Q6LUD4-F1
#
_entry.id   AF-Q6LUD4-F1
#
_cell.length_a   1.000
_cell.length_b   1.000
_cell.length_c   1.000
_cell.angle_alpha   90.00
_cell.angle_beta   90.00
_cell.angle_gamma   90.00
#
_symmetry.space_group_name_H-M   'P 1'
#
loop_
_entity.id
_entity.type
_entity.pdbx_description
1 polymer ?
#
loop_
_entity_poly.entity_id
_entity_poly.type
_entity_poly.pdbx_seq_one_letter_code
_entity_poly.pdbx_strand_id
1 'polypeptide(L)'
;MNSRVCWHLWPKHYSELNVSVLNYGLPDFSALPFSRTEGQVHLCNLVEETIRRFEPRFDSVCVSVIGEGAPEDRILRLRIQAIFRVGSAEEEIVFDSEVEPISLGIKVEES
;
A
#
# COMPACT_ATOMS: atom_id res chain seq x y z
N MET A 1 -8.00 1.07 -6.77
CA MET A 1 -7.13 2.11 -6.20
C MET A 1 -6.44 2.86 -7.35
N ASN A 2 -6.24 4.17 -7.28
CA ASN A 2 -5.58 4.93 -8.34
C ASN A 2 -4.07 4.59 -8.32
N SER A 3 -3.57 3.84 -9.31
CA SER A 3 -2.18 3.34 -9.36
C SER A 3 -1.29 4.16 -10.29
N ARG A 4 -1.74 5.35 -10.71
CA ARG A 4 -1.02 6.21 -11.64
C ARG A 4 -0.55 7.47 -10.94
N VAL A 5 0.50 7.31 -10.14
CA VAL A 5 1.31 8.40 -9.65
C VAL A 5 2.02 9.09 -10.82
N CYS A 6 2.04 10.43 -10.80
CA CYS A 6 2.62 11.24 -11.87
C CYS A 6 4.13 10.99 -12.01
N TRP A 7 4.59 10.66 -13.22
CA TRP A 7 6.01 10.39 -13.54
C TRP A 7 6.85 11.68 -13.63
N HIS A 8 6.26 12.85 -13.35
CA HIS A 8 6.93 14.13 -13.50
C HIS A 8 7.71 14.49 -12.22
N LEU A 9 9.02 14.66 -12.34
CA LEU A 9 9.86 15.17 -11.25
C LEU A 9 9.64 16.69 -11.15
N TRP A 10 8.79 17.09 -10.22
CA TRP A 10 8.54 18.50 -9.96
C TRP A 10 9.75 19.15 -9.28
N PRO A 11 10.01 20.45 -9.51
CA PRO A 11 10.99 21.20 -8.77
C PRO A 11 10.80 21.07 -7.25
N LYS A 12 11.90 20.95 -6.49
CA LYS A 12 11.87 20.73 -5.04
C LYS A 12 11.13 21.79 -4.23
N HIS A 13 10.90 22.98 -4.79
CA HIS A 13 10.14 24.05 -4.15
C HIS A 13 8.61 23.86 -4.22
N TYR A 14 8.12 22.80 -4.87
CA TYR A 14 6.71 22.41 -4.87
C TYR A 14 6.46 21.18 -3.99
N SER A 15 6.82 21.26 -2.71
CA SER A 15 6.72 20.17 -1.74
C SER A 15 5.29 19.65 -1.53
N GLU A 16 4.32 20.54 -1.63
CA GLU A 16 2.89 20.32 -1.43
C GLU A 16 2.32 19.39 -2.50
N LEU A 17 2.94 19.33 -3.68
CA LEU A 17 2.51 18.43 -4.76
C LEU A 17 2.65 16.96 -4.37
N ASN A 18 3.61 16.61 -3.49
CA ASN A 18 3.84 15.23 -3.05
C ASN A 18 2.67 14.63 -2.26
N VAL A 19 1.88 15.48 -1.60
CA VAL A 19 0.71 15.09 -0.78
C VAL A 19 -0.61 15.53 -1.43
N SER A 20 -0.53 16.10 -2.64
CA SER A 20 -1.71 16.51 -3.40
C SER A 20 -2.39 15.33 -4.09
N VAL A 21 -3.61 15.56 -4.58
CA VAL A 21 -4.36 14.59 -5.39
C VAL A 21 -3.60 14.16 -6.65
N LEU A 22 -2.66 14.97 -7.15
CA LEU A 22 -1.82 14.62 -8.31
C LEU A 22 -0.88 13.46 -8.03
N ASN A 23 -0.60 13.20 -6.75
CA ASN A 23 0.30 12.14 -6.29
C ASN A 23 -0.44 11.11 -5.42
N TYR A 24 -1.78 11.16 -5.37
CA TYR A 24 -2.60 10.21 -4.62
C TYR A 24 -2.57 8.83 -5.27
N GLY A 25 -2.21 7.83 -4.48
CA GLY A 25 -2.14 6.45 -4.95
C GLY A 25 -0.80 5.79 -4.64
N LEU A 26 -0.72 4.49 -4.94
CA LEU A 26 0.54 3.77 -4.87
C LEU A 26 1.43 4.17 -6.05
N PRO A 27 2.73 4.39 -5.82
CA PRO A 27 3.69 4.54 -6.91
C PRO A 27 3.86 3.22 -7.66
N ASP A 28 4.44 3.28 -8.85
CA ASP A 28 4.64 2.10 -9.69
C ASP A 28 5.56 1.09 -8.98
N PHE A 29 5.03 -0.11 -8.75
CA PHE A 29 5.72 -1.23 -8.13
C PHE A 29 5.95 -2.40 -9.09
N SER A 30 5.59 -2.28 -10.37
CA SER A 30 5.69 -3.36 -11.37
C SER A 30 7.11 -3.93 -11.53
N ALA A 31 8.14 -3.13 -11.25
CA ALA A 31 9.54 -3.50 -11.38
C ALA A 31 10.11 -4.25 -10.15
N LEU A 32 9.35 -4.40 -9.05
CA LEU A 32 9.85 -5.03 -7.83
C LEU A 32 9.94 -6.56 -7.96
N PRO A 33 10.98 -7.19 -7.37
CA PRO A 33 11.14 -8.63 -7.40
C PRO A 33 10.25 -9.32 -6.33
N PHE A 34 8.95 -9.48 -6.60
CA PHE A 34 7.97 -10.05 -5.65
C PHE A 34 8.24 -11.50 -5.21
N SER A 35 9.03 -12.25 -5.99
CA SER A 35 9.47 -13.60 -5.63
C SER A 35 10.51 -13.63 -4.51
N ARG A 36 11.08 -12.48 -4.14
CA ARG A 36 12.06 -12.36 -3.06
C ARG A 36 11.43 -11.62 -1.88
N THR A 37 11.79 -12.05 -0.68
CA THR A 37 11.38 -11.39 0.57
C THR A 37 11.71 -9.90 0.57
N GLU A 38 12.83 -9.49 -0.03
CA GLU A 38 13.20 -8.07 -0.16
C GLU A 38 12.16 -7.25 -0.94
N GLY A 39 11.67 -7.77 -2.07
CA GLY A 39 10.64 -7.08 -2.88
C GLY A 39 9.29 -7.04 -2.18
N GLN A 40 8.95 -8.10 -1.44
CA GLN A 40 7.74 -8.18 -0.61
C GLN A 40 7.76 -7.14 0.51
N VAL A 41 8.85 -7.07 1.27
CA VAL A 41 9.04 -6.08 2.33
C VAL A 41 9.01 -4.66 1.75
N HIS A 42 9.62 -4.44 0.59
CA HIS A 42 9.58 -3.14 -0.07
C HIS A 42 8.16 -2.74 -0.44
N LEU A 43 7.35 -3.66 -0.97
CA LEU A 43 5.94 -3.40 -1.26
C LEU A 43 5.13 -3.11 0.01
N CYS A 44 5.34 -3.86 1.10
CA CYS A 44 4.66 -3.59 2.37
C CYS A 44 4.94 -2.17 2.86
N ASN A 45 6.21 -1.76 2.88
CA ASN A 45 6.62 -0.41 3.28
C ASN A 45 5.97 0.66 2.38
N LEU A 46 5.97 0.42 1.07
CA LEU A 46 5.38 1.33 0.09
C LEU A 46 3.88 1.54 0.32
N VAL A 47 3.15 0.46 0.61
CA VAL A 47 1.73 0.51 0.93
C VAL A 47 1.49 1.22 2.25
N GLU A 48 2.26 0.88 3.28
CA GLU A 48 2.15 1.52 4.60
C GLU A 48 2.40 3.03 4.53
N GLU A 49 3.47 3.46 3.85
CA GLU A 49 3.78 4.88 3.66
C GLU A 49 2.71 5.63 2.88
N THR A 50 2.13 4.98 1.86
CA THR A 50 1.07 5.56 1.04
C THR A 50 -0.20 5.75 1.85
N ILE A 51 -0.61 4.74 2.64
CA ILE A 51 -1.78 4.84 3.51
C ILE A 51 -1.53 5.91 4.57
N ARG A 52 -0.38 5.90 5.25
CA ARG A 52 -0.04 6.92 6.27
C ARG A 52 -0.06 8.34 5.70
N ARG A 53 0.33 8.52 4.44
CA ARG A 53 0.32 9.82 3.77
C ARG A 53 -1.08 10.32 3.42
N PHE A 54 -1.96 9.42 2.97
CA PHE A 54 -3.23 9.80 2.36
C PHE A 54 -4.48 9.45 3.19
N GLU A 55 -4.35 8.66 4.25
CA GLU A 55 -5.43 8.29 5.17
C GLU A 55 -5.11 8.78 6.60
N PRO A 56 -5.25 10.10 6.88
CA PRO A 56 -4.93 10.68 8.18
C PRO A 56 -5.87 10.23 9.31
N ARG A 57 -6.92 9.46 8.98
CA ARG A 57 -7.86 8.88 9.94
C ARG A 57 -7.25 7.72 10.72
N PHE A 58 -6.20 7.08 10.19
CA PHE A 58 -5.51 6.00 10.88
C PHE A 58 -4.40 6.57 11.78
N ASP A 59 -4.44 6.22 13.07
CA ASP A 59 -3.41 6.55 14.05
C ASP A 59 -2.16 5.68 13.84
N SER A 60 -2.36 4.42 13.44
CA SER A 60 -1.29 3.46 13.13
C SER A 60 -1.71 2.54 11.98
N VAL A 61 -0.74 2.14 11.16
CA VAL A 61 -0.93 1.19 10.05
C VAL A 61 0.29 0.28 9.99
N CYS A 62 0.06 -1.01 9.81
CA CYS A 62 1.08 -2.03 9.59
C CYS A 62 0.66 -2.89 8.39
N VAL A 63 1.60 -3.19 7.50
CA VAL A 63 1.35 -4.02 6.32
C VAL A 63 2.27 -5.24 6.35
N SER A 64 1.70 -6.42 6.15
CA SER A 64 2.44 -7.70 6.16
C SER A 64 2.01 -8.59 5.01
N VAL A 65 2.86 -9.54 4.61
CA VAL A 65 2.49 -10.59 3.65
C VAL A 65 1.94 -11.78 4.42
N ILE A 66 0.78 -12.30 3.99
CA ILE A 66 0.16 -13.49 4.59
C ILE A 66 0.33 -14.71 3.69
N GLY A 67 0.88 -15.78 4.27
CA GLY A 67 1.05 -17.08 3.62
C GLY A 67 2.31 -17.20 2.76
N GLU A 68 2.74 -18.44 2.55
CA GLU A 68 3.70 -18.83 1.53
C GLU A 68 2.87 -19.29 0.32
N GLY A 69 2.70 -18.42 -0.68
CA GLY A 69 2.06 -18.82 -1.93
C GLY A 69 2.76 -20.04 -2.51
N ALA A 70 2.01 -20.98 -3.08
CA ALA A 70 2.61 -22.03 -3.89
C ALA A 70 3.50 -21.37 -4.97
N PRO A 71 4.60 -21.99 -5.42
CA PRO A 71 5.50 -21.38 -6.42
C PRO A 71 4.80 -20.93 -7.73
N GLU A 72 3.63 -21.50 -8.02
CA GLU A 72 2.76 -21.13 -9.15
C GLU A 72 1.83 -19.95 -8.87
N ASP A 73 1.52 -19.67 -7.60
CA ASP A 73 0.72 -18.51 -7.18
C ASP A 73 1.58 -17.25 -7.24
N ARG A 74 1.47 -16.53 -8.36
CA ARG A 74 2.06 -15.20 -8.50
C ARG A 74 1.29 -14.11 -7.76
N ILE A 75 0.29 -14.47 -6.96
CA ILE A 75 -0.55 -13.53 -6.20
C ILE A 75 0.08 -13.31 -4.83
N LEU A 76 0.42 -12.06 -4.53
CA LEU A 76 0.87 -11.67 -3.20
C LEU A 76 -0.34 -11.27 -2.36
N ARG A 77 -0.50 -11.91 -1.19
CA ARG A 77 -1.56 -11.55 -0.26
C ARG A 77 -0.98 -10.64 0.82
N LEU A 78 -1.50 -9.43 0.90
CA LEU A 78 -1.16 -8.44 1.91
C LEU A 78 -2.25 -8.41 2.97
N ARG A 79 -1.84 -8.27 4.22
CA ARG A 79 -2.72 -7.90 5.33
C ARG A 79 -2.36 -6.51 5.81
N ILE A 80 -3.34 -5.62 5.79
CA ILE A 80 -3.25 -4.24 6.25
C ILE A 80 -4.00 -4.17 7.58
N GLN A 81 -3.28 -3.93 8.66
CA GLN A 81 -3.85 -3.69 9.98
C GLN A 81 -3.76 -2.20 10.27
N ALA A 82 -4.87 -1.58 10.63
CA ALA A 82 -4.92 -0.16 10.96
C ALA A 82 -5.70 0.08 12.24
N ILE A 83 -5.27 1.08 13.01
CA ILE A 83 -5.96 1.56 14.20
C ILE A 83 -6.46 2.97 13.90
N PHE A 84 -7.71 3.26 14.22
CA PHE A 84 -8.27 4.61 14.13
C PHE A 84 -8.99 4.99 15.42
N ARG A 85 -9.11 6.30 15.65
CA ARG A 85 -9.77 6.84 16.83
C ARG A 85 -11.16 7.36 16.49
N VAL A 86 -12.16 6.91 17.24
CA VAL A 86 -13.52 7.43 17.19
C VAL A 86 -13.89 7.99 18.56
N GLY A 87 -13.85 9.32 18.69
CA GLY A 87 -14.03 9.98 19.98
C GLY A 87 -12.90 9.61 20.95
N SER A 88 -13.24 8.88 22.01
CA SER A 88 -12.27 8.39 23.01
C SER A 88 -11.87 6.92 22.84
N ALA A 89 -12.46 6.19 21.89
CA ALA A 89 -12.17 4.78 21.64
C ALA A 89 -11.15 4.62 20.51
N GLU A 90 -10.30 3.61 20.64
CA GLU A 90 -9.43 3.11 19.57
C GLU A 90 -10.06 1.84 19.00
N GLU A 91 -10.18 1.79 17.68
CA GLU A 91 -10.76 0.67 16.93
C GLU A 91 -9.70 0.11 15.98
N GLU A 92 -9.59 -1.22 15.92
CA GLU A 92 -8.73 -1.92 14.96
C GLU A 92 -9.56 -2.37 13.77
N ILE A 93 -9.02 -2.19 12.56
CA ILE A 93 -9.57 -2.71 11.32
C ILE A 93 -8.50 -3.50 10.55
N VAL A 94 -8.93 -4.60 9.93
CA VAL A 94 -8.06 -5.48 9.15
C VAL A 94 -8.62 -5.62 7.75
N PHE A 95 -7.77 -5.36 6.76
CA PHE A 95 -8.07 -5.57 5.35
C PHE A 95 -7.11 -6.59 4.78
N ASP A 96 -7.65 -7.57 4.06
CA ASP A 96 -6.86 -8.51 3.28
C ASP A 96 -6.90 -8.06 1.81
N SER A 97 -5.74 -8.06 1.16
CA SER A 97 -5.57 -7.58 -0.21
C SER A 97 -4.77 -8.56 -1.04
N GLU A 98 -5.17 -8.76 -2.29
CA GLU A 98 -4.46 -9.57 -3.27
C GLU A 98 -3.84 -8.66 -4.33
N VAL A 99 -2.54 -8.82 -4.55
CA VAL A 99 -1.78 -8.07 -5.55
C VAL A 99 -1.28 -9.05 -6.61
N GLU A 100 -1.65 -8.82 -7.86
CA GLU A 100 -1.12 -9.54 -9.01
C GLU A 100 -0.06 -8.68 -9.72
N PRO A 101 1.23 -9.07 -9.67
CA PRO A 101 2.37 -8.30 -10.18
C PRO A 101 2.29 -7.93 -11.67
N ILE A 102 1.70 -8.79 -12.48
CA ILE A 102 1.74 -8.68 -13.94
C ILE A 102 0.61 -7.78 -14.45
N SER A 103 -0.55 -7.80 -13.77
CA SER A 103 -1.72 -7.01 -14.16
C SER A 103 -1.85 -5.69 -13.40
N LEU A 104 -1.03 -5.47 -12.36
CA LEU A 104 -1.17 -4.37 -11.39
C LEU A 104 -2.58 -4.33 -10.74
N GLY A 105 -3.28 -5.46 -10.76
CA GLY A 105 -4.58 -5.63 -10.12
C GLY A 105 -4.40 -5.69 -8.61
N ILE A 106 -5.16 -4.86 -7.89
CA ILE A 106 -5.27 -4.91 -6.42
C ILE A 106 -6.73 -5.16 -6.08
N LYS A 107 -7.00 -6.26 -5.37
CA LYS A 107 -8.30 -6.58 -4.78
C LYS A 107 -8.20 -6.39 -3.27
N VAL A 108 -9.24 -5.84 -2.63
CA VAL A 108 -9.29 -5.62 -1.18
C VAL A 108 -10.60 -6.19 -0.66
N GLU A 109 -10.52 -6.96 0.43
CA GLU A 109 -11.65 -7.53 1.15
C GLU A 109 -11.55 -7.15 2.64
N GLU A 110 -12.68 -6.78 3.24
CA GLU A 110 -12.81 -6.54 4.68
C GLU A 110 -12.99 -7.89 5.38
N SER A 111 -12.24 -8.12 6.47
CA SER A 111 -12.29 -9.36 7.26
C SER A 111 -13.33 -9.31 8.38
#